data_AF-A0A2M7G0Y1-F1
#
_entry.id   AF-A0A2M7G0Y1-F1
#
_cell.length_a   1.000
_cell.length_b   1.000
_cell.length_c   1.000
_cell.angle_alpha   90.00
_cell.angle_beta   90.00
_cell.angle_gamma   90.00
#
_symmetry.space_group_name_H-M   'P 1'
#
loop_
_entity.id
_entity.type
_entity.pdbx_description
1 polymer ?
#
loop_
_entity_poly.entity_id
_entity_poly.type
_entity_poly.pdbx_seq_one_letter_code
_entity_poly.pdbx_strand_id
1 'polypeptide(L)'
;MKNRVIRGFSRLLLRTVCLSLFSIAWVFPAQANCSDSVGRLEIAAPIMTQWMAELKSRSDWGVHNPYDRLEKDRIWLNAAFDELRLAQKQDALALLALTSEAWWDLVQKYLPESERGDERVVEIGALHPYAVYASDGRLLAAAYDGCTREILLTEHQRFQWYSNQFKQPREALYNGGQPAWRQNRFPLAPAQEKALRQRFWRALGYSPAKEAAGWWIAWVPERGWFEINLPSAQDLPHLKSRFINKAPKTYRYVVLDKAGEKLWP
;
A
#
# COMPACT_ATOMS: atom_id res chain seq x y z
N MET A 1 -8.25 -20.37 -77.37
CA MET A 1 -8.14 -19.20 -76.47
C MET A 1 -8.58 -19.60 -75.06
N LYS A 2 -7.67 -19.42 -74.09
CA LYS A 2 -7.88 -19.28 -72.62
C LYS A 2 -8.67 -20.36 -71.85
N ASN A 3 -7.88 -21.25 -71.24
CA ASN A 3 -7.98 -21.90 -69.92
C ASN A 3 -9.20 -21.62 -69.01
N ARG A 4 -9.79 -22.70 -68.47
CA ARG A 4 -9.99 -22.86 -67.01
C ARG A 4 -10.20 -24.33 -66.63
N VAL A 5 -9.14 -24.91 -66.08
CA VAL A 5 -9.15 -26.20 -65.38
C VAL A 5 -9.74 -25.96 -63.99
N ILE A 6 -10.88 -26.59 -63.71
CA ILE A 6 -11.39 -26.82 -62.36
C ILE A 6 -10.65 -28.05 -61.84
N ARG A 7 -9.72 -27.86 -60.90
CA ARG A 7 -9.23 -28.93 -60.03
C ARG A 7 -9.49 -28.51 -58.59
N GLY A 8 -10.60 -29.01 -58.08
CA GLY A 8 -10.85 -29.10 -56.65
C GLY A 8 -9.99 -30.19 -56.02
N PHE A 9 -10.06 -30.21 -54.69
CA PHE A 9 -9.59 -31.27 -53.80
C PHE A 9 -8.08 -31.52 -53.80
N SER A 10 -7.39 -30.86 -52.85
CA SER A 10 -6.43 -31.50 -51.93
C SER A 10 -5.47 -30.48 -51.32
N ARG A 11 -5.96 -29.46 -50.59
CA ARG A 11 -5.12 -28.65 -49.67
C ARG A 11 -5.89 -28.13 -48.45
N LEU A 12 -6.86 -28.92 -47.96
CA LEU A 12 -7.63 -28.59 -46.77
C LEU A 12 -7.47 -29.68 -45.70
N LEU A 13 -6.24 -30.05 -45.37
CA LEU A 13 -5.98 -30.98 -44.26
C LEU A 13 -4.57 -30.90 -43.65
N LEU A 14 -3.85 -29.79 -43.85
CA LEU A 14 -2.48 -29.64 -43.32
C LEU A 14 -2.21 -28.23 -42.75
N ARG A 15 -3.19 -27.63 -42.09
CA ARG A 15 -3.02 -26.36 -41.33
C ARG A 15 -3.68 -26.37 -39.94
N THR A 16 -3.96 -27.54 -39.39
CA THR A 16 -4.67 -27.70 -38.11
C THR A 16 -3.82 -28.39 -37.04
N VAL A 17 -2.49 -28.26 -37.06
CA VAL A 17 -1.60 -28.85 -36.03
C VAL A 17 -0.36 -27.97 -35.81
N CYS A 18 -0.53 -26.69 -35.41
CA CYS A 18 0.58 -25.89 -34.85
C CYS A 18 0.14 -24.58 -34.17
N LEU A 19 -1.05 -24.53 -33.57
CA LEU A 19 -1.57 -23.31 -32.91
C LEU A 19 -2.23 -23.60 -31.56
N SER A 20 -1.73 -24.62 -30.85
CA SER A 20 -2.24 -25.05 -29.55
C SER A 20 -1.15 -25.41 -28.54
N LEU A 21 0.08 -24.91 -28.71
CA LEU A 21 1.20 -25.11 -27.77
C LEU A 21 2.00 -23.83 -27.44
N PHE A 22 1.40 -22.66 -27.66
CA PHE A 22 1.92 -21.39 -27.13
C PHE A 22 0.94 -20.70 -26.17
N SER A 23 0.11 -21.49 -25.49
CA SER A 23 -0.38 -21.12 -24.16
C SER A 23 0.75 -21.35 -23.16
N ILE A 24 1.87 -20.64 -23.35
CA ILE A 24 2.84 -20.44 -22.28
C ILE A 24 2.09 -19.65 -21.23
N ALA A 25 1.65 -20.39 -20.22
CA ALA A 25 1.53 -19.97 -18.83
C ALA A 25 2.04 -18.53 -18.60
N TRP A 26 1.15 -17.55 -18.77
CA TRP A 26 1.14 -16.38 -17.89
C TRP A 26 0.48 -16.81 -16.58
N VAL A 27 1.01 -17.87 -15.98
CA VAL A 27 0.87 -18.08 -14.54
C VAL A 27 1.76 -16.99 -13.97
N PHE A 28 1.15 -15.96 -13.38
CA PHE A 28 1.87 -15.01 -12.55
C PHE A 28 2.77 -15.81 -11.59
N PRO A 29 4.11 -15.75 -11.70
CA PRO A 29 4.98 -16.38 -10.72
C PRO A 29 5.02 -15.42 -9.52
N ALA A 30 3.94 -15.37 -8.75
CA ALA A 30 3.89 -14.53 -7.55
C ALA A 30 3.09 -15.17 -6.39
N GLN A 31 2.59 -16.40 -6.53
CA GLN A 31 1.87 -17.09 -5.45
C GLN A 31 2.29 -18.55 -5.23
N ALA A 32 3.39 -19.00 -5.84
CA ALA A 32 3.95 -20.31 -5.53
C ALA A 32 4.98 -20.14 -4.41
N ASN A 33 4.65 -20.63 -3.20
CA ASN A 33 5.42 -20.63 -1.94
C ASN A 33 5.26 -19.44 -0.99
N CYS A 34 4.04 -18.95 -0.78
CA CYS A 34 3.74 -18.19 0.44
C CYS A 34 3.55 -19.18 1.60
N SER A 35 4.65 -19.62 2.21
CA SER A 35 4.67 -20.69 3.23
C SER A 35 4.73 -20.18 4.68
N ASP A 36 4.74 -18.87 4.89
CA ASP A 36 5.04 -18.32 6.21
C ASP A 36 3.79 -18.19 7.07
N SER A 37 3.88 -18.68 8.31
CA SER A 37 2.81 -18.64 9.29
C SER A 37 2.76 -17.28 10.00
N VAL A 38 1.57 -16.68 10.11
CA VAL A 38 1.35 -15.44 10.88
C VAL A 38 1.45 -15.75 12.37
N GLY A 39 2.17 -14.92 13.13
CA GLY A 39 2.30 -15.03 14.57
C GLY A 39 0.96 -15.06 15.31
N ARG A 40 0.83 -15.96 16.29
CA ARG A 40 -0.34 -15.97 17.18
C ARG A 40 -0.31 -14.76 18.11
N LEU A 41 -1.42 -14.02 18.20
CA LEU A 41 -1.53 -12.84 19.05
C LEU A 41 -1.29 -13.15 20.54
N GLU A 42 -1.66 -14.34 21.01
CA GLU A 42 -1.45 -14.75 22.41
C GLU A 42 0.04 -14.78 22.79
N ILE A 43 0.92 -15.12 21.83
CA ILE A 43 2.37 -15.15 22.01
C ILE A 43 2.95 -13.76 21.71
N ALA A 44 2.48 -13.11 20.65
CA ALA A 44 3.03 -11.84 20.19
C ALA A 44 2.69 -10.66 21.12
N ALA A 45 1.52 -10.67 21.75
CA ALA A 45 1.05 -9.57 22.59
C ALA A 45 1.94 -9.23 23.79
N PRO A 46 2.38 -10.18 24.64
CA PRO A 46 3.27 -9.85 25.75
C PRO A 46 4.61 -9.29 25.28
N ILE A 47 5.19 -9.85 24.21
CA ILE A 47 6.46 -9.39 23.60
C ILE A 47 6.31 -7.96 23.07
N MET A 48 5.28 -7.72 22.25
CA MET A 48 5.05 -6.41 21.64
C MET A 48 4.67 -5.35 22.68
N THR A 49 3.98 -5.73 23.75
CA THR A 49 3.65 -4.81 24.86
C THR A 49 4.93 -4.30 25.53
N GLN A 50 5.87 -5.20 25.85
CA GLN A 50 7.16 -4.82 26.43
C GLN A 50 7.98 -3.97 25.46
N TRP A 51 8.04 -4.38 24.20
CA TRP A 51 8.77 -3.62 23.18
C TRP A 51 8.19 -2.23 22.93
N MET A 52 6.86 -2.08 22.87
CA MET A 52 6.20 -0.78 22.77
C MET A 52 6.51 0.12 23.97
N ALA A 53 6.62 -0.44 25.19
CA ALA A 53 7.00 0.34 26.36
C ALA A 53 8.43 0.88 26.26
N GLU A 54 9.37 0.06 25.76
CA GLU A 54 10.73 0.51 25.47
C GLU A 54 10.75 1.56 24.35
N LEU A 55 10.09 1.31 23.23
CA LEU A 55 10.02 2.25 22.12
C LEU A 55 9.50 3.62 22.56
N LYS A 56 8.47 3.66 23.42
CA LYS A 56 7.90 4.90 23.97
C LYS A 56 8.80 5.62 24.97
N SER A 57 9.74 4.92 25.61
CA SER A 57 10.68 5.52 26.57
C SER A 57 11.97 6.04 25.94
N ARG A 58 12.23 5.71 24.66
CA ARG A 58 13.42 6.21 23.94
C ARG A 58 13.37 7.73 23.75
N SER A 59 14.51 8.37 23.92
CA SER A 59 14.73 9.82 23.76
C SER A 59 15.32 10.21 22.40
N ASP A 60 15.70 9.25 21.57
CA ASP A 60 16.33 9.46 20.26
C ASP A 60 15.40 10.06 19.21
N TRP A 61 14.08 10.00 19.42
CA TRP A 61 13.06 10.68 18.62
C TRP A 61 12.96 12.19 18.87
N GLY A 62 13.76 12.75 19.78
CA GLY A 62 13.68 14.15 20.15
C GLY A 62 12.38 14.47 20.90
N VAL A 63 11.74 15.60 20.57
CA VAL A 63 10.59 16.14 21.34
C VAL A 63 9.32 15.29 21.18
N HIS A 64 9.20 14.51 20.11
CA HIS A 64 7.95 13.80 19.81
C HIS A 64 8.20 12.36 19.34
N ASN A 65 8.19 11.42 20.28
CA ASN A 65 8.16 9.99 20.03
C ASN A 65 6.89 9.59 19.25
N PRO A 66 6.97 8.86 18.11
CA PRO A 66 5.81 8.57 17.27
C PRO A 66 4.90 7.44 17.77
N TYR A 67 5.33 6.64 18.76
CA TYR A 67 4.59 5.46 19.21
C TYR A 67 3.52 5.82 20.24
N ASP A 68 2.28 5.39 20.01
CA ASP A 68 1.15 5.72 20.89
C ASP A 68 0.71 4.50 21.71
N ARG A 69 -0.03 3.58 21.11
CA ARG A 69 -0.66 2.48 21.84
C ARG A 69 -0.74 1.21 21.03
N LEU A 70 -0.77 0.10 21.76
CA LEU A 70 -1.12 -1.22 21.25
C LEU A 70 -2.58 -1.49 21.62
N GLU A 71 -3.40 -1.87 20.65
CA GLU A 71 -4.81 -2.18 20.88
C GLU A 71 -5.19 -3.43 20.08
N LYS A 72 -5.41 -4.55 20.77
CA LYS A 72 -5.70 -5.86 20.17
C LYS A 72 -4.60 -6.28 19.18
N ASP A 73 -4.91 -6.26 17.89
CA ASP A 73 -4.08 -6.62 16.75
C ASP A 73 -3.54 -5.39 16.00
N ARG A 74 -3.56 -4.21 16.65
CA ARG A 74 -3.21 -2.92 16.03
C ARG A 74 -2.18 -2.16 16.82
N ILE A 75 -1.21 -1.61 16.11
CA ILE A 75 -0.28 -0.60 16.60
C ILE A 75 -0.75 0.76 16.09
N TRP A 76 -0.85 1.72 17.00
CA TRP A 76 -1.20 3.10 16.68
C TRP A 76 0.03 3.99 16.86
N LEU A 77 0.28 4.81 15.85
CA LEU A 77 1.23 5.91 15.89
C LEU A 77 0.49 7.23 16.15
N ASN A 78 1.11 8.17 16.85
CA ASN A 78 0.53 9.48 17.10
C ASN A 78 0.78 10.47 15.95
N ALA A 79 0.32 11.72 16.10
CA ALA A 79 0.46 12.75 15.08
C ALA A 79 1.92 13.12 14.77
N ALA A 80 2.87 12.85 15.67
CA ALA A 80 4.28 13.13 15.43
C ALA A 80 4.84 12.32 14.25
N PHE A 81 4.32 11.11 14.03
CA PHE A 81 4.71 10.30 12.88
C PHE A 81 4.46 11.01 11.55
N ASP A 82 3.39 11.79 11.42
CA ASP A 82 3.06 12.48 10.19
C ASP A 82 4.06 13.61 9.86
N GLU A 83 4.68 14.18 10.88
CA GLU A 83 5.68 15.26 10.77
C GLU A 83 7.09 14.74 10.43
N LEU A 84 7.31 13.43 10.53
CA LEU A 84 8.58 12.80 10.16
C LEU A 84 8.83 12.88 8.64
N ARG A 85 10.11 13.03 8.28
CA ARG A 85 10.57 12.81 6.89
C ARG A 85 10.49 11.33 6.51
N LEU A 86 10.52 11.02 5.22
CA LEU A 86 10.38 9.65 4.72
C LEU A 86 11.35 8.67 5.38
N ALA A 87 12.65 9.00 5.45
CA ALA A 87 13.65 8.13 6.08
C ALA A 87 13.29 7.85 7.55
N GLN A 88 12.91 8.88 8.30
CA GLN A 88 12.50 8.74 9.70
C GLN A 88 11.21 7.93 9.86
N LYS A 89 10.26 8.04 8.91
CA LYS A 89 9.05 7.19 8.88
C LYS A 89 9.41 5.73 8.65
N GLN A 90 10.35 5.47 7.74
CA GLN A 90 10.84 4.12 7.47
C GLN A 90 11.56 3.55 8.69
N ASP A 91 12.42 4.32 9.35
CA ASP A 91 13.09 3.92 10.59
C ASP A 91 12.09 3.63 11.71
N ALA A 92 11.06 4.49 11.87
CA ALA A 92 10.03 4.31 12.88
C ALA A 92 9.23 3.02 12.66
N LEU A 93 8.91 2.70 11.40
CA LEU A 93 8.22 1.47 11.04
C LEU A 93 9.12 0.24 11.15
N ALA A 94 10.40 0.35 10.79
CA ALA A 94 11.37 -0.74 10.91
C ALA A 94 11.56 -1.19 12.36
N LEU A 95 11.60 -0.23 13.28
CA LEU A 95 11.70 -0.49 14.72
C LEU A 95 10.50 -1.24 15.30
N LEU A 96 9.35 -1.29 14.61
CA LEU A 96 8.23 -2.15 15.01
C LEU A 96 8.46 -3.64 14.68
N ALA A 97 9.66 -4.02 14.21
CA ALA A 97 10.02 -5.40 13.91
C ALA A 97 9.02 -6.09 12.97
N LEU A 98 8.65 -5.38 11.91
CA LEU A 98 7.62 -5.82 10.97
C LEU A 98 8.09 -6.93 10.00
N THR A 99 9.38 -7.25 9.97
CA THR A 99 9.99 -8.33 9.17
C THR A 99 10.21 -9.58 10.02
N SER A 100 10.43 -10.73 9.38
CA SER A 100 10.61 -12.02 10.08
C SER A 100 11.86 -12.01 10.95
N GLU A 101 12.96 -11.52 10.39
CA GLU A 101 14.25 -11.40 11.09
C GLU A 101 14.14 -10.50 12.33
N ALA A 102 13.65 -9.27 12.16
CA ALA A 102 13.52 -8.35 13.28
C ALA A 102 12.50 -8.83 14.34
N TRP A 103 11.45 -9.53 13.90
CA TRP A 103 10.49 -10.16 14.81
C TRP A 103 11.16 -11.26 15.64
N TRP A 104 11.97 -12.11 15.01
CA TRP A 104 12.71 -13.16 15.68
C TRP A 104 13.67 -12.63 16.73
N ASP A 105 14.34 -11.51 16.44
CA ASP A 105 15.22 -10.85 17.42
C ASP A 105 14.46 -10.39 18.67
N LEU A 106 13.24 -9.85 18.51
CA LEU A 106 12.40 -9.49 19.67
C LEU A 106 11.96 -10.73 20.45
N VAL A 107 11.62 -11.81 19.76
CA VAL A 107 11.22 -13.06 20.42
C VAL A 107 12.38 -13.59 21.26
N GLN A 108 13.61 -13.64 20.72
CA GLN A 108 14.77 -14.06 21.49
C GLN A 108 15.07 -13.16 22.69
N LYS A 109 14.83 -11.85 22.55
CA LYS A 109 15.08 -10.87 23.61
C LYS A 109 14.11 -11.04 24.79
N TYR A 110 12.82 -11.28 24.52
CA TYR A 110 11.79 -11.27 25.56
C TYR A 110 11.27 -12.64 25.99
N LEU A 111 11.52 -13.70 25.21
CA LEU A 111 11.06 -15.06 25.52
C LEU A 111 12.24 -15.94 25.99
N PRO A 112 12.25 -16.42 27.25
CA PRO A 112 13.29 -17.30 27.77
C PRO A 112 13.43 -18.59 26.94
N GLU A 113 14.63 -19.16 26.88
CA GLU A 113 14.91 -20.38 26.09
C GLU A 113 14.05 -21.57 26.50
N SER A 114 13.76 -21.71 27.79
CA SER A 114 12.87 -22.74 28.34
C SER A 114 11.42 -22.61 27.89
N GLU A 115 10.97 -21.40 27.54
CA GLU A 115 9.63 -21.11 27.04
C GLU A 115 9.55 -21.13 25.51
N ARG A 116 10.71 -21.15 24.84
CA ARG A 116 10.80 -21.30 23.38
C ARG A 116 10.47 -22.72 22.91
N GLY A 117 10.56 -23.74 23.78
CA GLY A 117 10.08 -25.11 23.49
C GLY A 117 10.62 -25.72 22.19
N ASP A 118 9.98 -26.80 21.71
CA ASP A 118 10.23 -27.38 20.38
C ASP A 118 10.08 -26.24 19.35
N GLU A 119 11.16 -25.93 18.62
CA GLU A 119 11.36 -24.71 17.80
C GLU A 119 10.13 -24.36 16.94
N ARG A 120 9.34 -25.37 16.61
CA ARG A 120 8.05 -25.33 15.92
C ARG A 120 6.96 -24.45 16.54
N VAL A 121 6.87 -24.28 17.87
CA VAL A 121 5.82 -23.43 18.47
C VAL A 121 6.11 -21.94 18.27
N VAL A 122 7.39 -21.60 18.06
CA VAL A 122 7.87 -20.26 17.75
C VAL A 122 8.08 -20.09 16.23
N GLU A 123 8.37 -21.16 15.47
CA GLU A 123 8.33 -21.20 13.99
C GLU A 123 6.88 -21.21 13.44
N ILE A 124 5.87 -21.65 14.20
CA ILE A 124 4.45 -21.38 13.93
C ILE A 124 4.17 -19.93 14.35
N GLY A 125 4.61 -18.99 13.52
CA GLY A 125 4.44 -17.56 13.74
C GLY A 125 5.53 -16.65 13.19
N ALA A 126 6.16 -17.05 12.08
CA ALA A 126 7.36 -16.43 11.50
C ALA A 126 7.27 -14.92 11.25
N LEU A 127 6.07 -14.32 11.18
CA LEU A 127 5.91 -12.92 10.82
C LEU A 127 4.89 -12.17 11.70
N HIS A 128 5.29 -10.95 12.09
CA HIS A 128 4.60 -10.05 13.02
C HIS A 128 3.10 -9.87 12.66
N PRO A 129 2.13 -10.05 13.58
CA PRO A 129 0.70 -10.10 13.22
C PRO A 129 -0.02 -8.74 13.19
N TYR A 130 0.62 -7.67 13.66
CA TYR A 130 -0.08 -6.38 13.82
C TYR A 130 -0.17 -5.60 12.50
N ALA A 131 -1.30 -4.92 12.33
CA ALA A 131 -1.42 -3.81 11.41
C ALA A 131 -1.03 -2.49 12.12
N VAL A 132 -0.44 -1.56 11.38
CA VAL A 132 0.02 -0.26 11.90
C VAL A 132 -0.85 0.86 11.33
N TYR A 133 -1.33 1.74 12.22
CA TYR A 133 -2.22 2.85 11.88
C TYR A 133 -1.64 4.18 12.34
N ALA A 134 -1.89 5.22 11.56
CA ALA A 134 -1.66 6.60 11.95
C ALA A 134 -2.70 7.08 12.97
N SER A 135 -2.43 8.22 13.62
CA SER A 135 -3.31 8.81 14.63
C SER A 135 -4.72 9.16 14.12
N ASP A 136 -4.83 9.39 12.81
CA ASP A 136 -6.06 9.72 12.13
C ASP A 136 -6.83 8.49 11.61
N GLY A 137 -6.29 7.28 11.81
CA GLY A 137 -6.90 6.02 11.38
C GLY A 137 -6.44 5.51 10.02
N ARG A 138 -5.52 6.19 9.33
CA ARG A 138 -4.96 5.67 8.07
C ARG A 138 -4.12 4.43 8.31
N LEU A 139 -4.29 3.41 7.47
CA LEU A 139 -3.42 2.24 7.45
C LEU A 139 -2.02 2.65 6.93
N LEU A 140 -0.98 2.34 7.70
CA LEU A 140 0.42 2.62 7.40
C LEU A 140 1.20 1.36 7.03
N ALA A 141 0.87 0.22 7.65
CA ALA A 141 1.38 -1.07 7.27
C ALA A 141 0.30 -2.13 7.51
N ALA A 142 0.03 -2.95 6.50
CA ALA A 142 -0.88 -4.07 6.64
C ALA A 142 -0.32 -5.11 7.61
N ALA A 143 -1.22 -5.90 8.21
CA ALA A 143 -0.81 -7.17 8.82
C ALA A 143 -0.18 -8.06 7.74
N TYR A 144 0.78 -8.91 8.12
CA TYR A 144 1.37 -9.85 7.20
C TYR A 144 0.31 -10.84 6.72
N ASP A 145 0.23 -11.07 5.40
CA ASP A 145 -0.83 -11.88 4.79
C ASP A 145 -0.40 -13.30 4.38
N GLY A 146 0.79 -13.73 4.80
CA GLY A 146 1.37 -15.01 4.42
C GLY A 146 2.34 -14.91 3.23
N CYS A 147 2.29 -13.82 2.46
CA CYS A 147 3.17 -13.58 1.31
C CYS A 147 3.98 -12.28 1.48
N THR A 148 3.31 -11.21 1.89
CA THR A 148 3.86 -9.86 1.85
C THR A 148 3.37 -9.04 3.04
N ARG A 149 4.19 -8.06 3.43
CA ARG A 149 3.74 -6.93 4.22
C ARG A 149 3.93 -5.68 3.38
N GLU A 150 2.84 -4.96 3.17
CA GLU A 150 2.88 -3.70 2.44
C GLU A 150 2.94 -2.52 3.40
N ILE A 151 3.95 -1.67 3.21
CA ILE A 151 4.03 -0.33 3.81
C ILE A 151 3.33 0.64 2.86
N LEU A 152 2.35 1.36 3.41
CA LEU A 152 1.42 2.20 2.69
C LEU A 152 1.58 3.64 3.19
N LEU A 153 2.53 4.39 2.62
CA LEU A 153 2.77 5.79 3.03
C LEU A 153 1.95 6.79 2.21
N THR A 154 1.53 6.39 1.01
CA THR A 154 0.71 7.21 0.10
C THR A 154 -0.71 6.68 -0.02
N GLU A 155 -1.64 7.55 -0.41
CA GLU A 155 -2.99 7.17 -0.81
C GLU A 155 -3.01 6.30 -2.06
N HIS A 156 -2.07 6.49 -2.99
CA HIS A 156 -1.97 5.61 -4.16
C HIS A 156 -1.67 4.17 -3.74
N GLN A 157 -0.70 3.97 -2.84
CA GLN A 157 -0.39 2.64 -2.28
C GLN A 157 -1.59 2.05 -1.53
N ARG A 158 -2.24 2.83 -0.65
CA ARG A 158 -3.45 2.37 0.05
C ARG A 158 -4.56 1.98 -0.92
N PHE A 159 -4.79 2.78 -1.96
CA PHE A 159 -5.79 2.50 -2.98
C PHE A 159 -5.51 1.17 -3.70
N GLN A 160 -4.25 0.93 -4.08
CA GLN A 160 -3.84 -0.33 -4.70
C GLN A 160 -4.04 -1.52 -3.75
N TRP A 161 -3.61 -1.39 -2.50
CA TRP A 161 -3.81 -2.42 -1.49
C TRP A 161 -5.30 -2.76 -1.29
N TYR A 162 -6.15 -1.76 -1.05
CA TYR A 162 -7.59 -1.96 -0.87
C TYR A 162 -8.24 -2.58 -2.12
N SER A 163 -7.76 -2.24 -3.33
CA SER A 163 -8.25 -2.84 -4.58
C SER A 163 -7.98 -4.33 -4.65
N ASN A 164 -6.79 -4.75 -4.22
CA ASN A 164 -6.42 -6.15 -4.20
C ASN A 164 -7.18 -6.92 -3.12
N GLN A 165 -7.33 -6.33 -1.93
CA GLN A 165 -7.98 -6.97 -0.79
C GLN A 165 -9.49 -7.16 -0.98
N PHE A 166 -10.20 -6.12 -1.42
CA PHE A 166 -11.66 -6.17 -1.48
C PHE A 166 -12.22 -6.63 -2.84
N LYS A 167 -11.37 -6.78 -3.87
CA LYS A 167 -11.77 -7.15 -5.24
C LYS A 167 -12.94 -6.31 -5.78
N GLN A 168 -13.05 -5.07 -5.33
CA GLN A 168 -14.10 -4.13 -5.71
C GLN A 168 -13.75 -3.44 -7.04
N PRO A 169 -14.76 -2.98 -7.81
CA PRO A 169 -14.50 -2.13 -8.96
C PRO A 169 -13.77 -0.86 -8.50
N ARG A 170 -12.84 -0.41 -9.33
CA ARG A 170 -11.93 0.69 -9.03
C ARG A 170 -12.66 1.97 -8.62
N GLU A 171 -13.81 2.23 -9.23
CA GLU A 171 -14.69 3.36 -8.94
C GLU A 171 -15.20 3.36 -7.49
N ALA A 172 -15.45 2.18 -6.91
CA ALA A 172 -15.96 2.05 -5.55
C ALA A 172 -14.89 2.30 -4.49
N LEU A 173 -13.61 2.19 -4.84
CA LEU A 173 -12.48 2.36 -3.92
C LEU A 173 -12.01 3.80 -3.76
N TYR A 174 -12.48 4.69 -4.63
CA TYR A 174 -12.20 6.11 -4.48
C TYR A 174 -12.89 6.63 -3.21
N ASN A 175 -12.18 7.48 -2.47
CA ASN A 175 -12.53 7.83 -1.09
C ASN A 175 -13.68 8.85 -0.99
N GLY A 176 -14.37 9.14 -2.10
CA GLY A 176 -15.58 9.94 -2.13
C GLY A 176 -16.76 9.26 -1.44
N GLY A 177 -17.57 10.05 -0.77
CA GLY A 177 -18.76 9.63 -0.04
C GLY A 177 -18.43 9.20 1.38
N GLN A 178 -18.77 7.95 1.70
CA GLN A 178 -18.58 7.34 3.01
C GLN A 178 -18.05 5.91 2.85
N PRO A 179 -16.75 5.74 2.51
CA PRO A 179 -16.18 4.40 2.35
C PRO A 179 -16.23 3.65 3.68
N ALA A 180 -16.79 2.44 3.69
CA ALA A 180 -17.00 1.64 4.90
C ALA A 180 -15.69 1.07 5.50
N TRP A 181 -14.61 1.04 4.72
CA TRP A 181 -13.30 0.47 5.09
C TRP A 181 -12.31 1.49 5.66
N ARG A 182 -12.72 2.75 5.85
CA ARG A 182 -11.85 3.84 6.37
C ARG A 182 -12.60 4.75 7.34
N GLN A 183 -11.85 5.48 8.15
CA GLN A 183 -12.44 6.53 8.98
C GLN A 183 -12.83 7.73 8.11
N ASN A 184 -14.08 8.14 8.19
CA ASN A 184 -14.59 9.26 7.43
C ASN A 184 -14.84 10.48 8.32
N ARG A 185 -13.79 11.25 8.57
CA ARG A 185 -13.84 12.49 9.37
C ARG A 185 -14.23 13.69 8.53
N PHE A 186 -13.88 13.66 7.24
CA PHE A 186 -14.15 14.72 6.28
C PHE A 186 -14.81 14.12 5.03
N PRO A 187 -16.14 13.92 5.03
CA PRO A 187 -16.83 13.41 3.87
C PRO A 187 -16.73 14.39 2.70
N LEU A 188 -16.53 13.86 1.50
CA LEU A 188 -16.57 14.62 0.25
C LEU A 188 -17.54 13.94 -0.70
N ALA A 189 -18.43 14.67 -1.38
CA ALA A 189 -19.39 14.01 -2.27
C ALA A 189 -18.64 13.28 -3.41
N PRO A 190 -19.02 12.05 -3.80
CA PRO A 190 -18.35 11.30 -4.86
C PRO A 190 -18.24 12.08 -6.19
N ALA A 191 -19.27 12.87 -6.51
CA ALA A 191 -19.27 13.73 -7.69
C ALA A 191 -18.20 14.83 -7.63
N GLN A 192 -17.94 15.41 -6.44
CA GLN A 192 -16.91 16.44 -6.24
C GLN A 192 -15.51 15.84 -6.37
N GLU A 193 -15.27 14.69 -5.73
CA GLU A 193 -14.00 13.97 -5.86
C GLU A 193 -13.72 13.60 -7.32
N LYS A 194 -14.69 12.98 -8.00
CA LYS A 194 -14.59 12.59 -9.42
C LYS A 194 -14.32 13.80 -10.30
N ALA A 195 -15.03 14.92 -10.09
CA ALA A 195 -14.83 16.14 -10.88
C ALA A 195 -13.41 16.69 -10.72
N LEU A 196 -12.84 16.66 -9.51
CA LEU A 196 -11.49 17.15 -9.30
C LEU A 196 -10.43 16.22 -9.91
N ARG A 197 -10.59 14.90 -9.77
CA ARG A 197 -9.71 13.92 -10.41
C ARG A 197 -9.74 14.04 -11.93
N GLN A 198 -10.92 14.27 -12.52
CA GLN A 198 -11.03 14.54 -13.96
C GLN A 198 -10.32 15.84 -14.36
N ARG A 199 -10.42 16.91 -13.56
CA ARG A 199 -9.68 18.16 -13.81
C ARG A 199 -8.16 17.95 -13.77
N PHE A 200 -7.67 17.21 -12.78
CA PHE A 200 -6.26 16.83 -12.67
C PHE A 200 -5.77 16.11 -13.93
N TRP A 201 -6.50 15.07 -14.35
CA TRP A 201 -6.14 14.27 -15.52
C TRP A 201 -6.26 15.01 -16.85
N ARG A 202 -7.22 15.93 -16.99
CA ARG A 202 -7.30 16.82 -18.15
C ARG A 202 -6.12 17.79 -18.21
N ALA A 203 -5.67 18.30 -17.07
CA ALA A 203 -4.55 19.24 -17.00
C ALA A 203 -3.21 18.60 -17.36
N LEU A 204 -3.00 17.35 -16.96
CA LEU A 204 -1.74 16.63 -17.15
C LEU A 204 -1.74 15.74 -18.39
N GLY A 205 -2.90 15.40 -18.95
CA GLY A 205 -3.06 14.45 -20.05
C GLY A 205 -2.92 13.02 -19.54
N TYR A 206 -4.05 12.40 -19.21
CA TYR A 206 -4.10 11.02 -18.73
C TYR A 206 -3.52 10.02 -19.72
N SER A 207 -2.73 9.08 -19.20
CA SER A 207 -2.40 7.83 -19.87
C SER A 207 -2.16 6.74 -18.82
N PRO A 208 -2.40 5.44 -19.15
CA PRO A 208 -2.06 4.33 -18.26
C PRO A 208 -0.58 4.35 -17.84
N ALA A 209 0.31 4.76 -18.75
CA ALA A 209 1.75 4.87 -18.47
C ALA A 209 2.07 5.94 -17.41
N LYS A 210 1.39 7.08 -17.42
CA LYS A 210 1.59 8.13 -16.40
C LYS A 210 1.09 7.69 -15.04
N GLU A 211 -0.07 7.05 -15.00
CA GLU A 211 -0.60 6.50 -13.76
C GLU A 211 0.34 5.45 -13.18
N ALA A 212 0.81 4.50 -14.00
CA ALA A 212 1.79 3.49 -13.59
C ALA A 212 3.13 4.10 -13.14
N ALA A 213 3.53 5.23 -13.71
CA ALA A 213 4.71 5.97 -13.28
C ALA A 213 4.55 6.60 -11.88
N GLY A 214 3.32 6.79 -11.40
CA GLY A 214 3.02 7.29 -10.06
C GLY A 214 2.22 8.58 -10.01
N TRP A 215 1.75 9.11 -11.15
CA TRP A 215 0.83 10.26 -11.14
C TRP A 215 -0.51 9.83 -10.56
N TRP A 216 -0.92 10.42 -9.44
CA TRP A 216 -2.15 10.06 -8.76
C TRP A 216 -2.78 11.26 -8.05
N ILE A 217 -4.10 11.22 -7.85
CA ILE A 217 -4.81 12.14 -6.96
C ILE A 217 -5.99 11.42 -6.30
N ALA A 218 -6.11 11.54 -4.98
CA ALA A 218 -7.24 11.01 -4.21
C ALA A 218 -7.58 11.90 -3.02
N TRP A 219 -8.84 11.84 -2.57
CA TRP A 219 -9.26 12.46 -1.32
C TRP A 219 -8.78 11.65 -0.12
N VAL A 220 -8.37 12.30 0.97
CA VAL A 220 -8.04 11.63 2.24
C VAL A 220 -9.13 11.92 3.27
N PRO A 221 -10.06 10.98 3.50
CA PRO A 221 -11.23 11.21 4.34
C PRO A 221 -10.87 11.36 5.82
N GLU A 222 -9.68 10.93 6.25
CA GLU A 222 -9.18 11.09 7.61
C GLU A 222 -8.70 12.52 7.91
N ARG A 223 -8.20 13.25 6.91
CA ARG A 223 -7.58 14.58 7.11
C ARG A 223 -8.25 15.73 6.38
N GLY A 224 -9.08 15.46 5.38
CA GLY A 224 -9.81 16.50 4.66
C GLY A 224 -8.94 17.31 3.70
N TRP A 225 -8.19 16.61 2.84
CA TRP A 225 -7.35 17.18 1.78
C TRP A 225 -7.30 16.22 0.57
N PHE A 226 -6.79 16.71 -0.56
CA PHE A 226 -6.38 15.84 -1.66
C PHE A 226 -4.90 15.53 -1.55
N GLU A 227 -4.54 14.24 -1.57
CA GLU A 227 -3.16 13.82 -1.77
C GLU A 227 -2.91 13.67 -3.27
N ILE A 228 -1.79 14.22 -3.74
CA ILE A 228 -1.31 14.10 -5.11
C ILE A 228 0.05 13.40 -5.06
N ASN A 229 0.19 12.29 -5.77
CA ASN A 229 1.48 11.60 -5.90
C ASN A 229 2.13 11.95 -7.24
N LEU A 230 3.44 12.12 -7.20
CA LEU A 230 4.30 12.37 -8.36
C LEU A 230 5.32 11.25 -8.53
N PRO A 231 5.73 10.91 -9.77
CA PRO A 231 6.84 9.98 -9.98
C PRO A 231 8.15 10.47 -9.36
N SER A 232 8.41 11.77 -9.43
CA SER A 232 9.62 12.39 -8.91
C SER A 232 9.40 13.84 -8.46
N ALA A 233 10.31 14.36 -7.64
CA ALA A 233 10.33 15.77 -7.26
C ALA A 233 10.50 16.73 -8.46
N GLN A 234 11.11 16.27 -9.56
CA GLN A 234 11.33 17.06 -10.77
C GLN A 234 10.02 17.41 -11.49
N ASP A 235 8.96 16.65 -11.26
CA ASP A 235 7.64 16.86 -11.85
C ASP A 235 6.85 17.99 -11.16
N LEU A 236 7.28 18.43 -9.97
CA LEU A 236 6.56 19.42 -9.16
C LEU A 236 6.31 20.75 -9.90
N PRO A 237 7.28 21.36 -10.60
CA PRO A 237 7.04 22.58 -11.38
C PRO A 237 5.99 22.39 -12.49
N HIS A 238 5.99 21.21 -13.14
CA HIS A 238 4.99 20.88 -14.16
C HIS A 238 3.60 20.73 -13.53
N LEU A 239 3.48 19.99 -12.43
CA LEU A 239 2.23 19.87 -11.67
C LEU A 239 1.71 21.25 -11.23
N LYS A 240 2.59 22.12 -10.72
CA LYS A 240 2.23 23.46 -10.26
C LYS A 240 1.64 24.32 -11.38
N SER A 241 2.35 24.39 -12.51
CA SER A 241 1.93 25.20 -13.66
C SER A 241 0.66 24.68 -14.33
N ARG A 242 0.48 23.36 -14.40
CA ARG A 242 -0.66 22.74 -15.07
C ARG A 242 -1.91 22.63 -14.20
N PHE A 243 -1.75 22.33 -12.91
CA PHE A 243 -2.88 21.98 -12.04
C PHE A 243 -2.96 22.85 -10.77
N ILE A 244 -1.98 22.81 -9.87
CA ILE A 244 -2.10 23.40 -8.51
C ILE A 244 -2.47 24.87 -8.54
N ASN A 245 -1.86 25.66 -9.44
CA ASN A 245 -2.12 27.09 -9.53
C ASN A 245 -3.56 27.39 -9.96
N LYS A 246 -4.22 26.45 -10.66
CA LYS A 246 -5.59 26.57 -11.20
C LYS A 246 -6.62 25.73 -10.43
N ALA A 247 -6.18 24.93 -9.47
CA ALA A 247 -7.05 24.05 -8.70
C ALA A 247 -7.98 24.86 -7.77
N PRO A 248 -9.22 24.39 -7.51
CA PRO A 248 -10.14 25.06 -6.60
C PRO A 248 -9.53 25.27 -5.21
N LYS A 249 -9.53 26.51 -4.73
CA LYS A 249 -8.91 26.88 -3.44
C LYS A 249 -9.74 26.49 -2.22
N THR A 250 -10.94 25.94 -2.42
CA THR A 250 -11.81 25.42 -1.36
C THR A 250 -11.26 24.14 -0.72
N TYR A 251 -10.31 23.46 -1.37
CA TYR A 251 -9.69 22.24 -0.85
C TYR A 251 -8.22 22.49 -0.49
N ARG A 252 -7.75 21.72 0.48
CA ARG A 252 -6.32 21.59 0.77
C ARG A 252 -5.73 20.48 -0.11
N TYR A 253 -4.45 20.59 -0.41
CA TYR A 253 -3.74 19.68 -1.30
C TYR A 253 -2.38 19.40 -0.69
N VAL A 254 -1.95 18.14 -0.65
CA VAL A 254 -0.56 17.80 -0.36
C VAL A 254 0.01 17.04 -1.54
N VAL A 255 1.26 17.36 -1.86
CA VAL A 255 1.99 16.66 -2.91
C VAL A 255 3.09 15.83 -2.27
N LEU A 256 3.07 14.54 -2.58
CA LEU A 256 4.10 13.58 -2.20
C LEU A 256 4.79 13.04 -3.45
N ASP A 257 6.03 12.58 -3.32
CA ASP A 257 6.61 11.70 -4.33
C ASP A 257 6.04 10.27 -4.22
N LYS A 258 6.51 9.37 -5.09
CA LYS A 258 6.06 7.97 -5.12
C LYS A 258 6.40 7.20 -3.84
N ALA A 259 7.44 7.62 -3.12
CA ALA A 259 7.88 6.98 -1.89
C ALA A 259 7.15 7.52 -0.65
N GLY A 260 6.51 8.69 -0.76
CA GLY A 260 5.76 9.34 0.31
C GLY A 260 6.50 10.53 0.95
N GLU A 261 7.62 10.99 0.37
CA GLU A 261 8.27 12.22 0.82
C GLU A 261 7.42 13.43 0.44
N LYS A 262 7.24 14.34 1.39
CA LYS A 262 6.42 15.53 1.18
C LYS A 262 7.16 16.57 0.35
N LEU A 263 6.63 16.88 -0.82
CA LEU A 263 7.22 17.83 -1.77
C LEU A 263 6.59 19.22 -1.67
N TRP A 264 5.30 19.29 -1.33
CA TRP A 264 4.57 20.56 -1.23
C TRP A 264 3.38 20.44 -0.27
N PRO A 265 3.16 21.44 0.62
CA PRO A 265 2.12 21.43 1.63
C PRO A 265 0.72 21.75 1.12
#